data_AF-A0A0E3QT06-F1
#
_entry.id   AF-A0A0E3QT06-F1
#
_cell.length_a   1.000
_cell.length_b   1.000
_cell.length_c   1.000
_cell.angle_alpha   90.00
_cell.angle_beta   90.00
_cell.angle_gamma   90.00
#
_symmetry.space_group_name_H-M   'P 1'
#
loop_
_entity.id
_entity.type
_entity.pdbx_description
1 polymer ?
#
loop_
_entity_poly.entity_id
_entity_poly.type
_entity_poly.pdbx_seq_one_letter_code
_entity_poly.pdbx_strand_id
1 'polypeptide(L)'
;MWLEDSPDAFIHCFDLNGTEIWKYGAGQDLGSDLDHMPAMKKIKLDSKGNIYVAASRACGYIGEKYKYLGIVYSFDSEGNLRWKFPESELMDSGVTWIDNTPDGKYAVFGTTCFTNADKWKEGTVHVLDGNTGKEYWNYSIPPLEPFFDYSAIWYSTQITPDGNNIITMTSDGRAFLFDNSRIMETSVPEVKWQENISTPVVVSGVPIYGSANYAYIINNTLIFSIGSTFSKDKNNDAPIEHPNGNSLFAYDTDGNLLWKWRVDGYAGECAMNDRYLVVPIAQNLVTKDRSAHGVYVFDVSKSGGSNSKLVQVYNTKGITIAADISPNGKYIAAMEAPARLDDGTVLGEYKVHVLT
;
A
#
# COMPACT_ATOMS: atom_id res chain seq x y z
N MET A 1 -7.44 7.31 15.82
CA MET A 1 -6.00 7.10 16.08
C MET A 1 -5.20 7.93 15.09
N TRP A 2 -4.00 8.38 15.49
CA TRP A 2 -3.11 9.17 14.65
C TRP A 2 -1.70 8.57 14.68
N LEU A 3 -1.01 8.57 13.54
CA LEU A 3 0.33 8.01 13.37
C LEU A 3 1.31 9.15 13.05
N GLU A 4 2.49 9.09 13.63
CA GLU A 4 3.51 10.12 13.50
C GLU A 4 4.74 9.62 12.72
N ASP A 5 5.34 10.54 11.95
CA ASP A 5 6.71 10.46 11.45
C ASP A 5 7.55 11.49 12.24
N SER A 6 8.29 11.00 13.24
CA SER A 6 9.02 11.81 14.22
C SER A 6 10.12 10.98 14.89
N PRO A 7 11.00 11.58 15.71
CA PRO A 7 11.97 10.80 16.46
C PRO A 7 11.38 9.69 17.33
N ASP A 8 10.16 9.88 17.82
CA ASP A 8 9.48 8.94 18.70
C ASP A 8 8.56 7.98 17.94
N ALA A 9 8.11 8.34 16.73
CA ALA A 9 7.15 7.60 15.92
C ALA A 9 5.95 7.13 16.72
N PHE A 10 5.19 8.07 17.30
CA PHE A 10 4.04 7.73 18.12
C PHE A 10 2.85 7.23 17.29
N ILE A 11 2.16 6.24 17.83
CA ILE A 11 0.73 6.04 17.61
C ILE A 11 -0.02 6.67 18.79
N HIS A 12 -1.03 7.47 18.49
CA HIS A 12 -1.90 8.10 19.48
C HIS A 12 -3.34 7.60 19.34
N CYS A 13 -3.98 7.36 20.48
CA CYS A 13 -5.42 7.11 20.58
C CYS A 13 -6.09 8.27 21.29
N PHE A 14 -7.18 8.77 20.72
CA PHE A 14 -7.96 9.88 21.24
C PHE A 14 -9.42 9.46 21.39
N ASP A 15 -10.12 10.02 22.37
CA ASP A 15 -11.57 9.97 22.42
C ASP A 15 -12.19 10.90 21.37
N LEU A 16 -13.53 10.87 21.25
CA LEU A 16 -14.25 11.72 20.29
C LEU A 16 -14.17 13.22 20.60
N ASN A 17 -13.77 13.61 21.81
CA ASN A 17 -13.57 15.00 22.21
C ASN A 17 -12.12 15.47 21.93
N GLY A 18 -11.25 14.58 21.46
CA GLY A 18 -9.83 14.86 21.21
C GLY A 18 -8.94 14.72 22.45
N THR A 19 -9.42 14.09 23.52
CA THR A 19 -8.61 13.76 24.71
C THR A 19 -7.75 12.53 24.42
N GLU A 20 -6.42 12.64 24.59
CA GLU A 20 -5.51 11.50 24.44
C GLU A 20 -5.79 10.43 25.50
N ILE A 21 -6.09 9.21 25.07
CA ILE A 21 -6.36 8.05 25.94
C ILE A 21 -5.03 7.34 26.25
N TRP A 22 -4.27 7.05 25.20
CA TRP A 22 -2.96 6.40 25.30
C TRP A 22 -2.12 6.71 24.05
N LYS A 23 -0.81 6.47 24.17
CA LYS A 23 0.13 6.52 23.05
C LYS A 23 1.26 5.52 23.23
N TYR A 24 1.90 5.14 22.12
CA TYR A 24 3.07 4.26 22.11
C TYR A 24 4.06 4.72 21.04
N GLY A 25 5.36 4.81 21.37
CA GLY A 25 6.39 5.28 20.44
C GLY A 25 7.25 4.15 19.91
N ALA A 26 7.26 3.91 18.59
CA ALA A 26 8.14 2.90 17.99
C ALA A 26 9.61 3.34 17.92
N GLY A 27 9.89 4.62 18.14
CA GLY A 27 11.26 5.17 18.19
C GLY A 27 12.13 4.51 19.25
N GLN A 28 11.55 3.95 20.32
CA GLN A 28 12.30 3.21 21.33
C GLN A 28 12.90 1.89 20.79
N ASP A 29 12.23 1.25 19.83
CA ASP A 29 12.71 0.02 19.19
C ASP A 29 13.54 0.37 17.94
N LEU A 30 13.03 1.25 17.06
CA LEU A 30 13.63 1.59 15.76
C LEU A 30 14.82 2.57 15.86
N GLY A 31 14.95 3.26 16.98
CA GLY A 31 15.83 4.41 17.13
C GLY A 31 15.45 5.58 16.20
N SER A 32 16.21 6.66 16.27
CA SER A 32 16.02 7.84 15.41
C SER A 32 17.35 8.47 15.01
N ASP A 33 17.34 9.16 13.87
CA ASP A 33 18.39 10.06 13.38
C ASP A 33 17.69 11.21 12.65
N LEU A 34 18.27 12.41 12.70
CA LEU A 34 17.68 13.63 12.15
C LEU A 34 17.40 13.53 10.64
N ASP A 35 18.25 12.80 9.90
CA ASP A 35 18.09 12.60 8.46
C ASP A 35 17.13 11.44 8.13
N HIS A 36 16.80 10.62 9.13
CA HIS A 36 16.23 9.28 8.95
C HIS A 36 15.34 8.92 10.14
N MET A 37 14.15 9.54 10.19
CA MET A 37 13.17 9.34 11.27
C MET A 37 12.45 7.98 11.15
N PRO A 38 12.12 7.34 12.29
CA PRO A 38 11.17 6.25 12.30
C PRO A 38 9.75 6.79 12.06
N ALA A 39 8.87 5.92 11.56
CA ALA A 39 7.46 6.26 11.43
C ALA A 39 6.58 5.04 11.66
N MET A 40 5.42 5.30 12.25
CA MET A 40 4.29 4.38 12.15
C MET A 40 3.68 4.53 10.75
N LYS A 41 3.55 3.42 10.02
CA LYS A 41 3.21 3.45 8.59
C LYS A 41 1.74 3.14 8.33
N LYS A 42 1.26 1.98 8.75
CA LYS A 42 -0.11 1.53 8.50
C LYS A 42 -0.73 0.94 9.75
N ILE A 43 -2.00 1.27 9.97
CA ILE A 43 -2.80 0.77 11.07
C ILE A 43 -4.07 0.09 10.57
N LYS A 44 -4.42 -1.04 11.20
CA LYS A 44 -5.65 -1.78 10.95
C LYS A 44 -6.23 -2.29 12.26
N LEU A 45 -7.54 -2.53 12.28
CA LEU A 45 -8.26 -3.02 13.43
C LEU A 45 -9.03 -4.30 13.07
N ASP A 46 -9.18 -5.20 14.04
CA ASP A 46 -10.17 -6.28 13.96
C ASP A 46 -11.53 -5.83 14.53
N SER A 47 -12.52 -6.72 14.47
CA SER A 47 -13.88 -6.46 14.95
C SER A 47 -13.99 -6.30 16.48
N LYS A 48 -12.96 -6.70 17.23
CA LYS A 48 -12.87 -6.54 18.68
C LYS A 48 -12.15 -5.24 19.06
N GLY A 49 -11.64 -4.49 18.07
CA GLY A 49 -10.87 -3.29 18.28
C GLY A 49 -9.41 -3.56 18.65
N ASN A 50 -8.90 -4.78 18.46
CA ASN A 50 -7.46 -5.00 18.52
C ASN A 50 -6.80 -4.31 17.33
N ILE A 51 -5.61 -3.78 17.56
CA ILE A 51 -4.91 -2.90 16.65
C ILE A 51 -3.69 -3.63 16.11
N TYR A 52 -3.39 -3.45 14.84
CA TYR A 52 -2.23 -3.99 14.13
C TYR A 52 -1.51 -2.84 13.44
N VAL A 53 -0.21 -2.68 13.69
CA VAL A 53 0.56 -1.53 13.20
C VAL A 53 1.86 -1.96 12.57
N ALA A 54 2.12 -1.49 11.34
CA ALA A 54 3.44 -1.54 10.73
C ALA A 54 4.24 -0.29 11.09
N ALA A 55 5.50 -0.47 11.47
CA ALA A 55 6.42 0.62 11.74
C ALA A 55 7.76 0.37 11.03
N SER A 56 8.40 1.44 10.59
CA SER A 56 9.69 1.34 9.92
C SER A 56 10.50 2.61 9.99
N ARG A 57 11.81 2.43 9.85
CA ARG A 57 12.78 3.50 9.68
C ARG A 57 13.66 3.19 8.47
N ALA A 58 13.72 4.12 7.54
CA ALA A 58 14.74 4.11 6.50
C ALA A 58 16.03 4.66 7.12
N CYS A 59 17.15 3.95 7.01
CA CYS A 59 18.44 4.35 7.60
C CYS A 59 19.41 4.92 6.57
N GLY A 60 18.98 5.10 5.32
CA GLY A 60 19.83 5.58 4.24
C GLY A 60 20.80 4.53 3.71
N TYR A 61 21.76 4.98 2.91
CA TYR A 61 22.81 4.13 2.36
C TYR A 61 23.93 3.90 3.36
N ILE A 62 24.27 2.63 3.61
CA ILE A 62 25.45 2.21 4.35
C ILE A 62 26.33 1.42 3.36
N GLY A 63 27.34 2.10 2.81
CA GLY A 63 28.05 1.61 1.62
C GLY A 63 27.09 1.59 0.42
N GLU A 64 26.96 0.44 -0.23
CA GLU A 64 26.09 0.26 -1.41
C GLU A 64 24.67 -0.20 -1.05
N LYS A 65 24.42 -0.61 0.20
CA LYS A 65 23.12 -1.12 0.64
C LYS A 65 22.28 -0.01 1.24
N TYR A 66 21.03 0.09 0.81
CA TYR A 66 20.05 0.94 1.46
C TYR A 66 19.44 0.18 2.63
N LYS A 67 19.62 0.66 3.85
CA LYS A 67 19.20 -0.07 5.04
C LYS A 67 17.81 0.38 5.52
N TYR A 68 17.01 -0.59 5.93
CA TYR A 68 15.78 -0.37 6.68
C TYR A 68 15.86 -1.06 8.04
N LEU A 69 15.04 -0.57 8.96
CA LEU A 69 14.64 -1.27 10.17
C LEU A 69 13.11 -1.37 10.17
N GLY A 70 12.57 -2.56 10.36
CA GLY A 70 11.13 -2.83 10.35
C GLY A 70 10.68 -3.62 11.57
N ILE A 71 9.44 -3.36 11.99
CA ILE A 71 8.77 -4.06 13.09
C ILE A 71 7.26 -3.92 12.91
N VAL A 72 6.51 -4.94 13.35
CA VAL A 72 5.04 -4.86 13.43
C VAL A 72 4.59 -5.09 14.87
N TYR A 73 3.52 -4.44 15.27
CA TYR A 73 2.97 -4.50 16.61
C TYR A 73 1.49 -4.90 16.58
N SER A 74 1.02 -5.50 17.67
CA SER A 74 -0.40 -5.52 17.99
C SER A 74 -0.68 -5.01 19.39
N PHE A 75 -1.76 -4.25 19.52
CA PHE A 75 -2.27 -3.73 20.79
C PHE A 75 -3.73 -4.18 20.97
N ASP A 76 -4.20 -4.25 22.20
CA ASP A 76 -5.65 -4.30 22.45
C ASP A 76 -6.26 -2.89 22.33
N SER A 77 -7.57 -2.78 22.49
CA SER A 77 -8.30 -1.50 22.39
C SER A 77 -7.93 -0.49 23.50
N GLU A 78 -7.34 -0.96 24.61
CA GLU A 78 -6.88 -0.16 25.73
C GLU A 78 -5.43 0.34 25.55
N GLY A 79 -4.75 -0.11 24.50
CA GLY A 79 -3.37 0.28 24.17
C GLY A 79 -2.31 -0.60 24.81
N ASN A 80 -2.69 -1.74 25.40
CA ASN A 80 -1.71 -2.69 25.93
C ASN A 80 -1.07 -3.47 24.77
N LEU A 81 0.25 -3.55 24.76
CA LEU A 81 0.98 -4.34 23.76
C LEU A 81 0.67 -5.83 23.93
N ARG A 82 0.10 -6.45 22.90
CA ARG A 82 -0.21 -7.88 22.83
C ARG A 82 1.01 -8.67 22.36
N TRP A 83 1.65 -8.19 21.30
CA TRP A 83 2.86 -8.78 20.74
C TRP A 83 3.57 -7.79 19.82
N LYS A 84 4.85 -8.05 19.56
CA LYS A 84 5.63 -7.46 18.47
C LYS A 84 6.27 -8.55 17.64
N PHE A 85 6.39 -8.32 16.34
CA PHE A 85 7.07 -9.23 15.43
C PHE A 85 8.12 -8.46 14.60
N PRO A 86 9.37 -8.95 14.58
CA PRO A 86 9.90 -10.05 15.38
C PRO A 86 9.97 -9.68 16.88
N GLU A 87 9.95 -10.67 17.78
CA GLU A 87 9.92 -10.40 19.23
C GLU A 87 11.26 -9.85 19.75
N SER A 88 12.38 -10.43 19.28
CA SER A 88 13.71 -10.22 19.86
C SER A 88 14.65 -9.36 19.01
N GLU A 89 14.24 -8.94 17.82
CA GLU A 89 15.07 -8.20 16.88
C GLU A 89 14.23 -7.32 15.96
N LEU A 90 14.89 -6.47 15.17
CA LEU A 90 14.26 -5.72 14.09
C LEU A 90 14.49 -6.45 12.76
N MET A 91 13.54 -6.30 11.85
CA MET A 91 13.75 -6.69 10.47
C MET A 91 14.77 -5.76 9.83
N ASP A 92 15.71 -6.31 9.07
CA ASP A 92 16.64 -5.56 8.22
C ASP A 92 16.01 -5.18 6.86
N SER A 93 14.68 -5.24 6.80
CA SER A 93 13.81 -4.79 5.71
C SER A 93 12.72 -3.90 6.31
N GLY A 94 12.21 -2.96 5.51
CA GLY A 94 11.09 -2.12 5.90
C GLY A 94 9.77 -2.88 5.81
N VAL A 95 8.78 -2.40 6.54
CA VAL A 95 7.38 -2.82 6.49
C VAL A 95 6.54 -1.55 6.52
N THR A 96 5.85 -1.26 5.42
CA THR A 96 5.05 -0.04 5.31
C THR A 96 3.55 -0.29 5.29
N TRP A 97 3.15 -1.56 5.22
CA TRP A 97 1.76 -1.96 5.15
C TRP A 97 1.50 -3.20 6.01
N ILE A 98 0.31 -3.27 6.60
CA ILE A 98 -0.20 -4.42 7.33
C ILE A 98 -1.70 -4.55 7.07
N ASP A 99 -2.21 -5.76 7.07
CA ASP A 99 -3.64 -6.08 7.01
C ASP A 99 -3.98 -7.22 7.98
N ASN A 100 -5.24 -7.35 8.36
CA ASN A 100 -5.70 -8.40 9.26
C ASN A 100 -7.10 -8.87 8.89
N THR A 101 -7.42 -10.12 9.23
CA THR A 101 -8.80 -10.60 9.13
C THR A 101 -9.68 -9.93 10.19
N PRO A 102 -10.98 -9.68 9.90
CA PRO A 102 -11.89 -9.06 10.86
C PRO A 102 -12.06 -9.83 12.17
N ASP A 103 -11.82 -11.14 12.19
CA ASP A 103 -11.87 -11.97 13.38
C ASP A 103 -10.57 -11.95 14.21
N GLY A 104 -9.53 -11.27 13.72
CA GLY A 104 -8.21 -11.18 14.34
C GLY A 104 -7.37 -12.45 14.22
N LYS A 105 -7.79 -13.43 13.40
CA LYS A 105 -7.09 -14.72 13.25
C LYS A 105 -5.75 -14.56 12.55
N TYR A 106 -5.67 -13.75 11.51
CA TYR A 106 -4.45 -13.54 10.73
C TYR A 106 -4.07 -12.07 10.70
N ALA A 107 -2.76 -11.82 10.74
CA ALA A 107 -2.17 -10.55 10.36
C ALA A 107 -1.15 -10.81 9.24
N VAL A 108 -1.15 -9.98 8.20
CA VAL A 108 -0.31 -10.15 7.01
C VAL A 108 0.41 -8.87 6.67
N PHE A 109 1.65 -8.98 6.19
CA PHE A 109 2.43 -7.84 5.71
C PHE A 109 3.46 -8.29 4.67
N GLY A 110 4.01 -7.31 3.95
CA GLY A 110 5.11 -7.50 3.01
C GLY A 110 6.36 -6.74 3.44
N THR A 111 7.54 -7.28 3.17
CA THR A 111 8.80 -6.58 3.40
C THR A 111 9.27 -5.82 2.17
N THR A 112 9.94 -4.69 2.40
CA THR A 112 10.52 -3.85 1.36
C THR A 112 11.98 -3.53 1.64
N CYS A 113 12.79 -3.62 0.60
CA CYS A 113 14.09 -2.98 0.54
C CYS A 113 14.42 -2.72 -0.94
N PHE A 114 15.03 -1.57 -1.24
CA PHE A 114 15.45 -1.22 -2.60
C PHE A 114 16.89 -1.66 -2.92
N THR A 115 17.38 -2.61 -2.12
CA THR A 115 18.64 -3.35 -2.22
C THR A 115 18.44 -4.71 -1.53
N ASN A 116 19.42 -5.61 -1.57
CA ASN A 116 19.28 -6.91 -0.88
C ASN A 116 19.43 -6.79 0.65
N ALA A 117 18.38 -7.16 1.36
CA ALA A 117 18.42 -7.41 2.80
C ALA A 117 19.13 -8.74 3.09
N ASP A 118 19.65 -8.90 4.31
CA ASP A 118 20.45 -10.06 4.68
C ASP A 118 19.58 -11.20 5.22
N LYS A 119 18.77 -10.95 6.25
CA LYS A 119 18.04 -11.99 6.99
C LYS A 119 16.57 -12.08 6.59
N TRP A 120 15.84 -10.96 6.69
CA TRP A 120 14.39 -10.96 6.52
C TRP A 120 13.95 -10.91 5.07
N LYS A 121 14.90 -10.62 4.17
CA LYS A 121 14.75 -10.51 2.71
C LYS A 121 13.70 -9.49 2.30
N GLU A 122 14.01 -8.76 1.26
CA GLU A 122 13.06 -7.94 0.54
C GLU A 122 11.98 -8.79 -0.15
N GLY A 123 10.78 -8.22 -0.33
CA GLY A 123 9.74 -8.85 -1.15
C GLY A 123 9.19 -10.14 -0.56
N THR A 124 9.26 -10.26 0.76
CA THR A 124 8.74 -11.41 1.51
C THR A 124 7.34 -11.10 2.01
N VAL A 125 6.39 -11.98 1.70
CA VAL A 125 5.05 -11.98 2.31
C VAL A 125 5.11 -12.78 3.59
N HIS A 126 4.58 -12.22 4.68
CA HIS A 126 4.50 -12.87 5.98
C HIS A 126 3.04 -13.03 6.42
N VAL A 127 2.73 -14.18 7.01
CA VAL A 127 1.42 -14.45 7.63
C VAL A 127 1.65 -14.86 9.08
N LEU A 128 1.08 -14.08 9.99
CA LEU A 128 1.15 -14.28 11.41
C LEU A 128 -0.19 -14.74 11.97
N ASP A 129 -0.14 -15.46 13.08
CA ASP A 129 -1.25 -15.56 14.01
C ASP A 129 -1.54 -14.18 14.59
N GLY A 130 -2.73 -13.65 14.31
CA GLY A 130 -3.11 -12.30 14.72
C GLY A 130 -3.27 -12.13 16.23
N ASN A 131 -3.31 -13.21 17.01
CA ASN A 131 -3.43 -13.15 18.47
C ASN A 131 -2.09 -13.23 19.19
N THR A 132 -1.11 -13.89 18.61
CA THR A 132 0.18 -14.19 19.26
C THR A 132 1.37 -13.59 18.54
N GLY A 133 1.22 -13.13 17.29
CA GLY A 133 2.32 -12.67 16.45
C GLY A 133 3.23 -13.78 15.94
N LYS A 134 2.92 -15.06 16.24
CA LYS A 134 3.69 -16.20 15.74
C LYS A 134 3.53 -16.32 14.22
N GLU A 135 4.65 -16.43 13.50
CA GLU A 135 4.61 -16.67 12.06
C GLU A 135 4.06 -18.08 11.74
N TYR A 136 3.05 -18.12 10.88
CA TYR A 136 2.56 -19.35 10.27
C TYR A 136 3.43 -19.72 9.06
N TRP A 137 3.66 -18.76 8.18
CA TRP A 137 4.51 -18.94 7.02
C TRP A 137 4.99 -17.61 6.44
N ASN A 138 6.03 -17.69 5.62
CA ASN A 138 6.49 -16.59 4.78
C ASN A 138 6.86 -17.09 3.37
N TYR A 139 6.89 -16.19 2.39
CA TYR A 139 7.31 -16.48 1.02
C TYR A 139 8.10 -15.30 0.43
N SER A 140 9.38 -15.51 0.11
CA SER A 140 10.23 -14.50 -0.55
C SER A 140 10.09 -14.56 -2.07
N ILE A 141 9.60 -13.47 -2.66
CA ILE A 141 9.41 -13.36 -4.11
C ILE A 141 10.76 -13.09 -4.79
N PRO A 142 11.22 -13.94 -5.74
CA PRO A 142 12.50 -13.72 -6.42
C PRO A 142 12.43 -12.48 -7.32
N PRO A 143 13.56 -11.77 -7.50
CA PRO A 143 13.62 -10.55 -8.31
C PRO A 143 13.36 -10.82 -9.80
N LEU A 144 12.93 -9.78 -10.52
CA LEU A 144 12.69 -9.83 -11.97
C LEU A 144 13.96 -9.43 -12.75
N GLU A 145 14.85 -10.40 -12.92
CA GLU A 145 16.08 -10.24 -13.72
C GLU A 145 15.78 -10.09 -15.23
N PRO A 146 16.61 -9.35 -16.00
CA PRO A 146 17.80 -8.60 -15.58
C PRO A 146 17.50 -7.16 -15.12
N PHE A 147 16.21 -6.81 -14.95
CA PHE A 147 15.83 -5.42 -14.69
C PHE A 147 15.97 -5.05 -13.22
N PHE A 148 15.62 -5.98 -12.33
CA PHE A 148 15.70 -5.83 -10.89
C PHE A 148 16.51 -6.98 -10.29
N ASP A 149 17.36 -6.63 -9.34
CA ASP A 149 18.19 -7.48 -8.49
C ASP A 149 17.59 -7.68 -7.08
N TYR A 150 16.41 -7.10 -6.85
CA TYR A 150 15.62 -7.17 -5.62
C TYR A 150 14.11 -7.21 -5.94
N SER A 151 13.30 -7.70 -5.01
CA SER A 151 11.84 -7.56 -5.04
C SER A 151 11.42 -6.72 -3.85
N ALA A 152 10.69 -5.62 -4.03
CA ALA A 152 10.22 -4.82 -2.90
C ALA A 152 8.69 -4.79 -2.86
N ILE A 153 8.08 -5.09 -1.71
CA ILE A 153 6.64 -4.88 -1.50
C ILE A 153 6.49 -3.59 -0.71
N TRP A 154 6.37 -2.47 -1.43
CA TRP A 154 6.27 -1.15 -0.81
C TRP A 154 4.96 -1.04 -0.05
N TYR A 155 3.83 -0.99 -0.76
CA TYR A 155 2.49 -1.23 -0.23
C TYR A 155 1.94 -2.52 -0.88
N SER A 156 0.77 -3.02 -0.47
CA SER A 156 -0.09 -3.98 -1.22
C SER A 156 -0.38 -5.34 -0.56
N THR A 157 0.24 -5.74 0.54
CA THR A 157 -0.14 -7.03 1.15
C THR A 157 -1.50 -6.93 1.84
N GLN A 158 -2.51 -7.63 1.31
CA GLN A 158 -3.87 -7.69 1.87
C GLN A 158 -4.37 -9.13 1.98
N ILE A 159 -5.31 -9.36 2.89
CA ILE A 159 -5.96 -10.67 3.11
C ILE A 159 -7.48 -10.56 2.98
N THR A 160 -8.12 -11.54 2.36
CA THR A 160 -9.58 -11.60 2.31
C THR A 160 -10.18 -11.70 3.71
N PRO A 161 -11.41 -11.19 3.95
CA PRO A 161 -12.05 -11.27 5.26
C PRO A 161 -12.20 -12.69 5.83
N ASP A 162 -12.35 -13.69 4.96
CA ASP A 162 -12.42 -15.11 5.33
C ASP A 162 -11.04 -15.74 5.60
N GLY A 163 -9.95 -15.01 5.35
CA GLY A 163 -8.59 -15.48 5.52
C GLY A 163 -8.09 -16.43 4.43
N ASN A 164 -8.85 -16.66 3.36
CA ASN A 164 -8.52 -17.68 2.36
C ASN A 164 -7.48 -17.23 1.33
N ASN A 165 -7.44 -15.94 0.99
CA ASN A 165 -6.62 -15.43 -0.10
C ASN A 165 -5.81 -14.22 0.35
N ILE A 166 -4.56 -14.15 -0.09
CA ILE A 166 -3.66 -13.01 0.15
C ILE A 166 -3.17 -12.50 -1.19
N ILE A 167 -3.24 -11.19 -1.40
CA ILE A 167 -2.65 -10.55 -2.58
C ILE A 167 -1.50 -9.65 -2.18
N THR A 168 -0.54 -9.50 -3.09
CA THR A 168 0.49 -8.47 -3.00
C THR A 168 0.95 -8.05 -4.38
N MET A 169 1.74 -6.98 -4.44
CA MET A 169 2.35 -6.48 -5.66
C MET A 169 3.77 -6.00 -5.37
N THR A 170 4.71 -6.39 -6.23
CA THR A 170 6.12 -6.00 -6.10
C THR A 170 6.42 -4.75 -6.93
N SER A 171 7.43 -3.98 -6.51
CA SER A 171 7.88 -2.73 -7.12
C SER A 171 8.19 -2.84 -8.61
N ASP A 172 8.52 -4.04 -9.07
CA ASP A 172 8.79 -4.38 -10.47
C ASP A 172 7.53 -4.62 -11.32
N GLY A 173 6.33 -4.39 -10.78
CA GLY A 173 5.07 -4.41 -11.53
C GLY A 173 4.40 -5.77 -11.66
N ARG A 174 4.80 -6.76 -10.86
CA ARG A 174 4.15 -8.08 -10.79
C ARG A 174 3.15 -8.14 -9.66
N ALA A 175 1.97 -8.69 -9.93
CA ALA A 175 0.94 -9.00 -8.96
C ALA A 175 0.94 -10.49 -8.61
N PHE A 176 0.61 -10.82 -7.36
CA PHE A 176 0.63 -12.19 -6.85
C PHE A 176 -0.63 -12.47 -6.03
N LEU A 177 -1.11 -13.71 -6.14
CA LEU A 177 -2.12 -14.30 -5.27
C LEU A 177 -1.55 -15.53 -4.57
N PHE A 178 -1.84 -15.65 -3.28
CA PHE A 178 -1.58 -16.83 -2.45
C PHE A 178 -2.90 -17.40 -1.95
N ASP A 179 -3.06 -18.72 -2.04
CA ASP A 179 -4.16 -19.46 -1.41
C ASP A 179 -3.73 -19.81 0.02
N ASN A 180 -4.03 -18.90 0.96
CA ASN A 180 -3.63 -19.07 2.35
C ASN A 180 -4.23 -20.34 2.95
N SER A 181 -5.48 -20.69 2.62
CA SER A 181 -6.10 -21.90 3.17
C SER A 181 -5.41 -23.18 2.74
N ARG A 182 -5.03 -23.28 1.46
CA ARG A 182 -4.22 -24.38 0.95
C ARG A 182 -2.81 -24.40 1.57
N ILE A 183 -2.16 -23.24 1.71
CA ILE A 183 -0.85 -23.16 2.36
C ILE A 183 -0.93 -23.60 3.82
N MET A 184 -1.98 -23.20 4.55
CA MET A 184 -2.21 -23.61 5.94
C MET A 184 -2.45 -25.12 6.07
N GLU A 185 -3.13 -25.74 5.11
CA GLU A 185 -3.37 -27.20 5.06
C GLU A 185 -2.08 -27.98 4.76
N THR A 186 -1.31 -27.51 3.78
CA THR A 186 -0.13 -28.21 3.25
C THR A 186 1.17 -27.86 3.96
N SER A 187 1.21 -26.73 4.66
CA SER A 187 2.42 -26.08 5.19
C SER A 187 3.49 -25.79 4.13
N VAL A 188 3.11 -25.65 2.85
CA VAL A 188 4.01 -25.32 1.75
C VAL A 188 3.60 -23.98 1.15
N PRO A 189 4.36 -22.90 1.41
CA PRO A 189 4.08 -21.59 0.80
C PRO A 189 4.32 -21.61 -0.70
N GLU A 190 3.25 -21.44 -1.48
CA GLU A 190 3.30 -21.40 -2.94
C GLU A 190 2.44 -20.26 -3.51
N VAL A 191 2.89 -19.67 -4.61
CA VAL A 191 2.12 -18.68 -5.36
C VAL A 191 1.02 -19.42 -6.12
N LYS A 192 -0.25 -19.03 -5.91
CA LYS A 192 -1.39 -19.57 -6.66
C LYS A 192 -1.37 -19.07 -8.10
N TRP A 193 -1.18 -17.76 -8.29
CA TRP A 193 -0.88 -17.19 -9.62
C TRP A 193 -0.10 -15.88 -9.52
N GLN A 194 0.55 -15.53 -10.62
CA GLN A 194 1.31 -14.30 -10.83
C GLN A 194 0.92 -13.66 -12.16
N GLU A 195 0.82 -12.34 -12.21
CA GLU A 195 0.60 -11.58 -13.45
C GLU A 195 1.59 -10.44 -13.61
N ASN A 196 2.05 -10.19 -14.85
CA ASN A 196 2.98 -9.11 -15.19
C ASN A 196 2.18 -7.87 -15.60
N ILE A 197 1.78 -7.05 -14.64
CA ILE A 197 0.90 -5.90 -14.90
C ILE A 197 1.67 -4.72 -15.47
N SER A 198 2.74 -4.27 -14.81
CA SER A 198 3.47 -3.06 -15.19
C SER A 198 4.97 -3.27 -15.23
N THR A 199 5.38 -4.50 -15.54
CA THR A 199 6.79 -4.91 -15.65
C THR A 199 7.55 -4.13 -16.71
N PRO A 200 8.88 -4.02 -16.59
CA PRO A 200 9.70 -3.23 -17.52
C PRO A 200 9.49 -3.57 -18.99
N VAL A 201 9.35 -2.51 -19.80
CA VAL A 201 9.45 -2.55 -21.26
C VAL A 201 10.56 -1.60 -21.71
N VAL A 202 11.31 -1.97 -22.75
CA VAL A 202 12.41 -1.15 -23.26
C VAL A 202 11.91 -0.27 -24.40
N VAL A 203 12.02 1.05 -24.24
CA VAL A 203 11.64 2.04 -25.25
C VAL A 203 12.83 2.92 -25.54
N SER A 204 13.27 2.98 -26.80
CA SER A 204 14.45 3.75 -27.20
C SER A 204 15.71 3.43 -26.39
N GLY A 205 15.86 2.16 -25.97
CA GLY A 205 16.98 1.69 -25.14
C GLY A 205 16.81 1.94 -23.64
N VAL A 206 15.74 2.62 -23.20
CA VAL A 206 15.47 2.90 -21.78
C VAL A 206 14.42 1.92 -21.24
N PRO A 207 14.74 1.11 -20.22
CA PRO A 207 13.77 0.28 -19.53
C PRO A 207 12.86 1.14 -18.65
N ILE A 208 11.56 1.16 -18.96
CA ILE A 208 10.53 1.86 -18.18
C ILE A 208 9.51 0.89 -17.61
N TYR A 209 8.97 1.19 -16.43
CA TYR A 209 7.96 0.39 -15.75
C TYR A 209 6.94 1.30 -15.05
N GLY A 210 5.73 0.79 -14.80
CA GLY A 210 4.76 1.50 -13.95
C GLY A 210 4.97 1.13 -12.49
N SER A 211 5.06 2.10 -11.59
CA SER A 211 5.29 1.79 -10.17
C SER A 211 4.12 1.01 -9.60
N ALA A 212 4.40 -0.10 -8.93
CA ALA A 212 3.42 -0.74 -8.07
C ALA A 212 3.04 0.24 -6.93
N ASN A 213 1.76 0.59 -6.82
CA ASN A 213 1.27 1.40 -5.71
C ASN A 213 0.58 0.50 -4.69
N TYR A 214 -0.72 0.23 -4.86
CA TYR A 214 -1.55 -0.42 -3.84
C TYR A 214 -2.30 -1.62 -4.42
N ALA A 215 -2.65 -2.58 -3.56
CA ALA A 215 -3.61 -3.63 -3.88
C ALA A 215 -4.78 -3.59 -2.90
N TYR A 216 -5.96 -3.96 -3.39
CA TYR A 216 -7.24 -3.91 -2.67
C TYR A 216 -8.06 -5.16 -2.96
N ILE A 217 -8.86 -5.58 -1.98
CA ILE A 217 -9.83 -6.66 -2.13
C ILE A 217 -11.23 -6.12 -1.86
N ILE A 218 -12.13 -6.20 -2.84
CA ILE A 218 -13.54 -5.83 -2.70
C ILE A 218 -14.40 -6.96 -3.26
N ASN A 219 -15.15 -7.66 -2.40
CA ASN A 219 -15.98 -8.81 -2.77
C ASN A 219 -15.28 -9.82 -3.71
N ASN A 220 -14.11 -10.31 -3.30
CA ASN A 220 -13.26 -11.23 -4.09
C ASN A 220 -12.75 -10.67 -5.44
N THR A 221 -12.98 -9.40 -5.73
CA THR A 221 -12.30 -8.69 -6.82
C THR A 221 -10.96 -8.19 -6.30
N LEU A 222 -9.88 -8.63 -6.94
CA LEU A 222 -8.50 -8.30 -6.59
C LEU A 222 -8.07 -7.11 -7.46
N ILE A 223 -7.91 -5.94 -6.86
CA ILE A 223 -7.63 -4.68 -7.57
C ILE A 223 -6.21 -4.24 -7.30
N PHE A 224 -5.44 -4.01 -8.35
CA PHE A 224 -4.07 -3.50 -8.30
C PHE A 224 -4.00 -2.12 -8.93
N SER A 225 -3.45 -1.15 -8.21
CA SER A 225 -3.24 0.21 -8.65
C SER A 225 -1.79 0.42 -9.05
N ILE A 226 -1.57 0.86 -10.28
CA ILE A 226 -0.28 1.22 -10.84
C ILE A 226 -0.15 2.75 -10.84
N GLY A 227 0.95 3.24 -10.28
CA GLY A 227 1.31 4.65 -10.26
C GLY A 227 1.99 5.11 -11.53
N SER A 228 2.74 6.20 -11.39
CA SER A 228 3.43 6.83 -12.51
C SER A 228 4.56 5.95 -13.07
N THR A 229 5.02 6.32 -14.27
CA THR A 229 6.10 5.61 -14.95
C THR A 229 7.45 6.07 -14.42
N PHE A 230 8.34 5.11 -14.17
CA PHE A 230 9.74 5.35 -13.80
C PHE A 230 10.68 4.68 -14.78
N SER A 231 11.88 5.23 -14.89
CA SER A 231 13.00 4.62 -15.61
C SER A 231 13.80 3.74 -14.66
N LYS A 232 14.24 2.57 -15.13
CA LYS A 232 15.23 1.74 -14.41
C LYS A 232 16.68 2.17 -14.73
N ASP A 233 16.87 2.97 -15.78
CA ASP A 233 18.14 3.65 -16.04
C ASP A 233 18.22 4.94 -15.21
N LYS A 234 19.14 4.98 -14.25
CA LYS A 234 19.33 6.14 -13.36
C LYS A 234 19.79 7.41 -14.09
N ASN A 235 20.30 7.28 -15.32
CA ASN A 235 20.83 8.41 -16.09
C ASN A 235 19.83 9.01 -17.09
N ASN A 236 18.71 8.32 -17.33
CA ASN A 236 17.74 8.71 -18.34
C ASN A 236 16.32 8.71 -17.76
N ASP A 237 15.60 9.81 -17.95
CA ASP A 237 14.17 9.89 -17.63
C ASP A 237 13.36 8.95 -18.53
N ALA A 238 12.16 8.58 -18.07
CA ALA A 238 11.24 7.79 -18.88
C ALA A 238 10.81 8.59 -20.13
N PRO A 239 11.12 8.12 -21.35
CA PRO A 239 10.83 8.89 -22.57
C PRO A 239 9.33 8.96 -22.90
N ILE A 240 8.56 7.97 -22.43
CA ILE A 240 7.11 7.91 -22.57
C ILE A 240 6.50 7.32 -21.31
N GLU A 241 5.18 7.48 -21.16
CA GLU A 241 4.43 6.77 -20.13
C GLU A 241 4.28 5.29 -20.49
N HIS A 242 4.49 4.42 -19.51
CA HIS A 242 4.23 2.99 -19.63
C HIS A 242 2.77 2.75 -20.03
N PRO A 243 2.45 1.79 -20.92
CA PRO A 243 1.07 1.52 -21.36
C PRO A 243 0.08 1.20 -20.22
N ASN A 244 0.62 0.73 -19.10
CA ASN A 244 -0.10 0.36 -17.89
C ASN A 244 0.19 1.31 -16.71
N GLY A 245 0.91 2.42 -16.92
CA GLY A 245 1.07 3.47 -15.91
C GLY A 245 -0.26 4.15 -15.57
N ASN A 246 -0.35 4.69 -14.36
CA ASN A 246 -1.53 5.39 -13.82
C ASN A 246 -2.83 4.61 -14.15
N SER A 247 -2.92 3.36 -13.70
CA SER A 247 -4.01 2.46 -14.09
C SER A 247 -4.45 1.57 -12.93
N LEU A 248 -5.71 1.14 -12.97
CA LEU A 248 -6.28 0.10 -12.10
C LEU A 248 -6.48 -1.16 -12.92
N PHE A 249 -6.17 -2.31 -12.33
CA PHE A 249 -6.43 -3.62 -12.91
C PHE A 249 -7.20 -4.46 -11.89
N ALA A 250 -8.31 -5.04 -12.31
CA ALA A 250 -9.13 -5.88 -11.46
C ALA A 250 -9.15 -7.32 -12.00
N TYR A 251 -8.86 -8.27 -11.13
CA TYR A 251 -8.82 -9.69 -11.40
C TYR A 251 -9.81 -10.42 -10.51
N ASP A 252 -10.23 -11.61 -10.94
CA ASP A 252 -10.82 -12.60 -10.04
C ASP A 252 -9.73 -13.43 -9.33
N THR A 253 -10.15 -14.33 -8.45
CA THR A 253 -9.27 -15.22 -7.69
C THR A 253 -8.61 -16.32 -8.53
N ASP A 254 -9.00 -16.49 -9.79
CA ASP A 254 -8.42 -17.45 -10.73
C ASP A 254 -7.42 -16.78 -11.67
N GLY A 255 -7.24 -15.46 -11.56
CA GLY A 255 -6.28 -14.67 -12.34
C GLY A 255 -6.85 -14.13 -13.66
N ASN A 256 -8.17 -14.21 -13.88
CA ASN A 256 -8.77 -13.62 -15.08
C ASN A 256 -8.94 -12.11 -14.89
N LEU A 257 -8.48 -11.33 -15.88
CA LEU A 257 -8.70 -9.89 -15.90
C LEU A 257 -10.20 -9.60 -16.10
N LEU A 258 -10.80 -8.94 -15.12
CA LEU A 258 -12.21 -8.52 -15.15
C LEU A 258 -12.37 -7.16 -15.83
N TRP A 259 -11.52 -6.20 -15.47
CA TRP A 259 -11.51 -4.87 -16.08
C TRP A 259 -10.19 -4.13 -15.81
N LYS A 260 -9.89 -3.17 -16.68
CA LYS A 260 -8.79 -2.21 -16.52
C LYS A 260 -9.36 -0.80 -16.69
N TRP A 261 -8.83 0.14 -15.90
CA TRP A 261 -9.10 1.57 -16.04
C TRP A 261 -7.80 2.36 -16.04
N ARG A 262 -7.66 3.38 -16.88
CA ARG A 262 -6.54 4.33 -16.78
C ARG A 262 -7.02 5.55 -16.02
N VAL A 263 -6.35 5.88 -14.92
CA VAL A 263 -6.57 7.14 -14.20
C VAL A 263 -5.64 8.20 -14.76
N ASP A 264 -6.12 9.44 -14.81
CA ASP A 264 -5.40 10.50 -15.54
C ASP A 264 -4.24 11.12 -14.74
N GLY A 265 -4.05 10.72 -13.49
CA GLY A 265 -2.96 11.14 -12.60
C GLY A 265 -2.54 10.05 -11.60
N TYR A 266 -1.64 10.40 -10.69
CA TYR A 266 -1.14 9.45 -9.69
C TYR A 266 -2.24 9.07 -8.68
N ALA A 267 -2.58 7.79 -8.63
CA ALA A 267 -3.51 7.25 -7.64
C ALA A 267 -2.85 7.17 -6.26
N GLY A 268 -3.42 7.89 -5.30
CA GLY A 268 -3.06 7.79 -3.87
C GLY A 268 -3.65 6.55 -3.22
N GLU A 269 -3.51 6.46 -1.89
CA GLU A 269 -4.13 5.40 -1.12
C GLU A 269 -5.66 5.49 -1.26
N CYS A 270 -6.28 4.45 -1.82
CA CYS A 270 -7.70 4.38 -2.06
C CYS A 270 -8.46 4.07 -0.76
N ALA A 271 -9.62 4.70 -0.63
CA ALA A 271 -10.63 4.29 0.34
C ALA A 271 -11.57 3.25 -0.27
N MET A 272 -12.15 2.40 0.57
CA MET A 272 -13.05 1.36 0.11
C MET A 272 -14.09 0.97 1.15
N ASN A 273 -15.20 0.41 0.65
CA ASN A 273 -16.10 -0.44 1.41
C ASN A 273 -16.44 -1.69 0.57
N ASP A 274 -17.43 -2.47 0.99
CA ASP A 274 -17.84 -3.70 0.30
C ASP A 274 -18.42 -3.49 -1.12
N ARG A 275 -18.42 -2.28 -1.65
CA ARG A 275 -18.98 -1.98 -2.97
C ARG A 275 -18.14 -1.01 -3.79
N TYR A 276 -17.65 0.04 -3.15
CA TYR A 276 -17.01 1.16 -3.81
C TYR A 276 -15.52 1.18 -3.54
N LEU A 277 -14.77 1.52 -4.58
CA LEU A 277 -13.38 1.95 -4.49
C LEU A 277 -13.34 3.45 -4.81
N VAL A 278 -12.79 4.25 -3.90
CA VAL A 278 -12.60 5.70 -4.08
C VAL A 278 -11.11 5.97 -4.22
N VAL A 279 -10.73 6.47 -5.39
CA VAL A 279 -9.33 6.68 -5.76
C VAL A 279 -9.03 8.18 -5.75
N PRO A 280 -8.29 8.70 -4.76
CA PRO A 280 -7.79 10.06 -4.81
C PRO A 280 -6.72 10.19 -5.90
N ILE A 281 -6.88 11.21 -6.75
CA ILE A 281 -6.00 11.48 -7.88
C ILE A 281 -5.19 12.74 -7.62
N ALA A 282 -3.88 12.57 -7.58
CA ALA A 282 -2.89 13.63 -7.52
C ALA A 282 -2.33 13.94 -8.92
N GLN A 283 -1.13 14.53 -8.98
CA GLN A 283 -0.50 14.95 -10.22
C GLN A 283 -0.10 13.78 -11.14
N ASN A 284 -0.16 13.98 -12.45
CA ASN A 284 0.53 13.11 -13.40
C ASN A 284 1.98 13.61 -13.60
N LEU A 285 2.97 12.78 -13.28
CA LEU A 285 4.39 13.19 -13.35
C LEU A 285 4.92 13.33 -14.78
N VAL A 286 4.30 12.64 -15.75
CA VAL A 286 4.75 12.62 -17.15
C VAL A 286 3.98 13.64 -17.98
N THR A 287 2.65 13.57 -18.01
CA THR A 287 1.83 14.47 -18.84
C THR A 287 1.62 15.84 -18.21
N LYS A 288 1.77 15.92 -16.87
CA LYS A 288 1.47 17.12 -16.07
C LYS A 288 0.05 17.65 -16.28
N ASP A 289 -0.90 16.79 -16.66
CA ASP A 289 -2.31 17.15 -16.75
C ASP A 289 -2.87 17.44 -15.36
N ARG A 290 -3.41 18.65 -15.20
CA ARG A 290 -3.94 19.19 -13.95
C ARG A 290 -5.45 19.03 -13.85
N SER A 291 -6.12 18.74 -14.97
CA SER A 291 -7.56 18.50 -14.98
C SER A 291 -7.94 17.17 -14.32
N ALA A 292 -6.97 16.27 -14.19
CA ALA A 292 -7.12 14.96 -13.56
C ALA A 292 -7.34 15.00 -12.04
N HIS A 293 -6.96 16.10 -11.35
CA HIS A 293 -7.01 16.14 -9.89
C HIS A 293 -8.44 15.97 -9.39
N GLY A 294 -8.61 15.16 -8.34
CA GLY A 294 -9.93 14.88 -7.80
C GLY A 294 -10.06 13.51 -7.18
N VAL A 295 -11.26 12.95 -7.23
CA VAL A 295 -11.54 11.56 -6.84
C VAL A 295 -12.32 10.83 -7.94
N TYR A 296 -11.95 9.58 -8.16
CA TYR A 296 -12.65 8.66 -9.06
C TYR A 296 -13.35 7.62 -8.20
N VAL A 297 -14.64 7.40 -8.43
CA VAL A 297 -15.45 6.46 -7.64
C VAL A 297 -15.89 5.31 -8.53
N PHE A 298 -15.48 4.11 -8.17
CA PHE A 298 -15.83 2.89 -8.87
C PHE A 298 -16.81 2.07 -8.04
N ASP A 299 -17.95 1.70 -8.62
CA ASP A 299 -18.84 0.68 -8.09
C ASP A 299 -18.38 -0.69 -8.61
N VAL A 300 -17.61 -1.40 -7.80
CA VAL A 300 -17.01 -2.69 -8.16
C VAL A 300 -18.09 -3.76 -8.36
N SER A 301 -19.24 -3.60 -7.70
CA SER A 301 -20.37 -4.55 -7.78
C SER A 301 -21.14 -4.51 -9.11
N LYS A 302 -21.09 -3.40 -9.86
CA LYS A 302 -21.85 -3.26 -11.11
C LYS A 302 -21.41 -4.26 -12.17
N SER A 303 -22.33 -5.00 -12.78
CA SER A 303 -22.01 -5.87 -13.92
C SER A 303 -21.52 -5.09 -15.15
N GLY A 304 -20.72 -5.75 -16.00
CA GLY A 304 -20.21 -5.19 -17.26
C GLY A 304 -18.74 -4.80 -17.19
N GLY A 305 -18.27 -4.12 -18.24
CA GLY A 305 -16.88 -3.69 -18.39
C GLY A 305 -16.54 -2.45 -17.57
N SER A 306 -15.32 -1.96 -17.77
CA SER A 306 -14.71 -0.84 -17.03
C SER A 306 -15.58 0.42 -16.97
N ASN A 307 -16.24 0.79 -18.08
CA ASN A 307 -17.14 1.96 -18.14
C ASN A 307 -18.36 1.86 -17.21
N SER A 308 -18.85 0.64 -16.93
CA SER A 308 -19.96 0.46 -16.00
C SER A 308 -19.53 0.65 -14.55
N LYS A 309 -18.24 0.50 -14.26
CA LYS A 309 -17.67 0.56 -12.91
C LYS A 309 -17.48 1.99 -12.45
N LEU A 310 -16.96 2.89 -13.29
CA LEU A 310 -16.80 4.30 -12.94
C LEU A 310 -18.17 4.97 -12.81
N VAL A 311 -18.56 5.34 -11.59
CA VAL A 311 -19.87 5.93 -11.32
C VAL A 311 -19.82 7.43 -11.04
N GLN A 312 -18.66 7.95 -10.67
CA GLN A 312 -18.48 9.37 -10.42
C GLN A 312 -17.03 9.79 -10.59
N VAL A 313 -16.83 10.98 -11.14
CA VAL A 313 -15.57 11.74 -11.10
C VAL A 313 -15.90 13.08 -10.48
N TYR A 314 -15.12 13.48 -9.50
CA TYR A 314 -15.24 14.80 -8.87
C TYR A 314 -13.87 15.48 -8.91
N ASN A 315 -13.78 16.58 -9.66
CA ASN A 315 -12.53 17.30 -9.84
C ASN A 315 -12.30 18.36 -8.76
N THR A 316 -11.06 18.48 -8.32
CA THR A 316 -10.56 19.53 -7.42
C THR A 316 -9.62 20.46 -8.17
N LYS A 317 -9.29 21.62 -7.59
CA LYS A 317 -8.33 22.54 -8.23
C LYS A 317 -6.89 22.08 -7.96
N GLY A 318 -6.59 21.80 -6.69
CA GLY A 318 -5.36 21.19 -6.21
C GLY A 318 -5.44 19.67 -6.25
N ILE A 319 -4.34 19.01 -5.87
CA ILE A 319 -4.24 17.54 -5.85
C ILE A 319 -5.10 16.95 -4.72
N THR A 320 -5.64 15.76 -4.93
CA THR A 320 -6.26 15.01 -3.82
C THR A 320 -5.26 14.04 -3.23
N ILE A 321 -4.95 14.21 -1.95
CA ILE A 321 -3.90 13.43 -1.27
C ILE A 321 -4.47 12.28 -0.44
N ALA A 322 -5.76 12.32 -0.10
CA ALA A 322 -6.43 11.28 0.66
C ALA A 322 -7.93 11.29 0.38
N ALA A 323 -8.58 10.15 0.56
CA ALA A 323 -10.02 10.03 0.58
C ALA A 323 -10.46 9.03 1.66
N ASP A 324 -11.73 9.11 2.06
CA ASP A 324 -12.39 8.10 2.89
C ASP A 324 -13.87 7.94 2.46
N ILE A 325 -14.46 6.79 2.76
CA ILE A 325 -15.85 6.48 2.43
C ILE A 325 -16.59 5.89 3.63
N SER A 326 -17.79 6.40 3.88
CA SER A 326 -18.67 5.88 4.93
C SER A 326 -19.02 4.39 4.69
N PRO A 327 -19.26 3.59 5.74
CA PRO A 327 -19.57 2.17 5.58
C PRO A 327 -20.76 1.88 4.65
N ASN A 328 -21.80 2.73 4.67
CA ASN A 328 -22.97 2.60 3.79
C ASN A 328 -22.77 3.21 2.39
N GLY A 329 -21.60 3.79 2.10
CA GLY A 329 -21.27 4.40 0.80
C GLY A 329 -21.97 5.73 0.51
N LYS A 330 -22.68 6.32 1.48
CA LYS A 330 -23.45 7.56 1.28
C LYS A 330 -22.60 8.82 1.27
N TYR A 331 -21.47 8.80 1.97
CA TYR A 331 -20.58 9.95 2.09
C TYR A 331 -19.17 9.56 1.70
N ILE A 332 -18.54 10.42 0.90
CA ILE A 332 -17.12 10.35 0.57
C ILE A 332 -16.48 11.65 1.05
N ALA A 333 -15.39 11.55 1.81
CA ALA A 333 -14.55 12.69 2.16
C ALA A 333 -13.29 12.67 1.29
N ALA A 334 -12.88 13.81 0.74
CA ALA A 334 -11.66 13.94 -0.06
C ALA A 334 -10.84 15.14 0.43
N MET A 335 -9.55 14.93 0.70
CA MET A 335 -8.63 15.98 1.14
C MET A 335 -7.87 16.55 -0.06
N GLU A 336 -8.20 17.79 -0.43
CA GLU A 336 -7.44 18.59 -1.37
C GLU A 336 -6.23 19.20 -0.67
N ALA A 337 -5.09 19.19 -1.35
CA ALA A 337 -3.90 19.93 -0.99
C ALA A 337 -3.46 20.84 -2.15
N PRO A 338 -2.90 22.02 -1.83
CA PRO A 338 -2.45 22.95 -2.86
C PRO A 338 -1.24 22.38 -3.62
N ALA A 339 -1.22 22.56 -4.94
CA ALA A 339 -0.06 22.27 -5.77
C ALA A 339 0.61 23.58 -6.20
N ARG A 340 1.90 23.73 -5.90
CA ARG A 340 2.70 24.87 -6.35
C ARG A 340 3.36 24.53 -7.70
N LEU A 341 3.19 25.42 -8.66
CA LEU A 341 3.77 25.33 -9.99
C LEU A 341 5.15 26.00 -10.03
N ASP A 342 5.91 25.70 -11.10
CA ASP A 342 7.25 26.25 -11.33
C ASP A 342 7.26 27.78 -11.44
N ASP A 343 6.16 28.38 -11.91
CA ASP A 343 5.98 29.84 -11.98
C ASP A 343 5.55 30.48 -10.65
N GLY A 344 5.43 29.69 -9.59
CA GLY A 344 5.01 30.11 -8.26
C GLY A 344 3.50 30.14 -8.03
N THR A 345 2.68 29.94 -9.09
CA THR A 345 1.22 29.85 -8.99
C THR A 345 0.83 28.68 -8.08
N VAL A 346 -0.19 28.88 -7.25
CA VAL A 346 -0.75 27.83 -6.38
C VAL A 346 -2.13 27.43 -6.89
N LEU A 347 -2.31 26.14 -7.15
CA LEU A 347 -3.59 25.54 -7.53
C LEU A 347 -4.23 24.87 -6.32
N GLY A 348 -5.47 25.23 -6.04
CA GLY A 348 -6.22 24.68 -4.91
C GLY A 348 -5.83 25.25 -3.56
N GLU A 349 -6.37 24.62 -2.53
CA GLU A 349 -6.20 25.00 -1.12
C GLU A 349 -6.33 23.74 -0.24
N TYR A 350 -5.92 23.83 1.03
CA TYR A 350 -6.19 22.76 1.98
C TYR A 350 -7.69 22.73 2.29
N LYS A 351 -8.40 21.72 1.79
CA LYS A 351 -9.85 21.64 1.91
C LYS A 351 -10.33 20.20 1.93
N VAL A 352 -11.27 19.92 2.84
CA VAL A 352 -12.05 18.68 2.83
C VAL A 352 -13.32 18.89 2.00
N HIS A 353 -13.50 18.05 0.99
CA HIS A 353 -14.73 17.97 0.20
C HIS A 353 -15.56 16.80 0.69
N VAL A 354 -16.86 17.01 0.88
CA VAL A 354 -17.80 15.94 1.24
C VAL A 354 -18.75 15.73 0.07
N LEU A 355 -18.71 14.54 -0.52
CA LEU A 355 -19.53 14.12 -1.66
C LEU A 355 -20.62 13.16 -1.18
N THR A 356 -21.74 13.13 -1.90
CA THR A 356 -22.93 12.34 -1.59
C THR A 356 -23.45 11.57 -2.78
#